data_AF-A0A7X5KPS5-F1
#
_entry.id   AF-A0A7X5KPS5-F1
#
_cell.length_a   1.000
_cell.length_b   1.000
_cell.length_c   1.000
_cell.angle_alpha   90.00
_cell.angle_beta   90.00
_cell.angle_gamma   90.00
#
_symmetry.space_group_name_H-M   'P 1'
#
loop_
_entity.id
_entity.type
_entity.pdbx_description
1 polymer ?
#
loop_
_entity_poly.entity_id
_entity_poly.type
_entity_poly.pdbx_seq_one_letter_code
_entity_poly.pdbx_strand_id
1 'polypeptide(L)' 'MIGSIGDSIFEEAFKEGYKKGVERATVYCIRSLMEKMDMTSDEAMSVLEVSKDEYEKYKDLLEHSKVETYEELFRRVK' A
#
# COMPACT_ATOMS: atom_id res chain seq x y z
N MET A 1 -23.88 -26.60 7.25
CA MET A 1 -22.58 -26.46 7.93
C MET A 1 -22.37 -24.99 8.20
N ILE A 2 -22.32 -24.59 9.47
CA ILE A 2 -21.97 -23.22 9.86
C ILE A 2 -20.44 -23.18 9.81
N GLY A 3 -19.86 -22.41 8.88
CA GLY A 3 -18.41 -22.21 8.82
C GLY A 3 -17.90 -21.71 10.17
N SER A 4 -16.75 -22.21 10.63
CA SER A 4 -16.28 -21.89 11.96
C SER A 4 -15.86 -20.42 12.04
N ILE A 5 -16.03 -19.78 13.20
CA ILE A 5 -15.58 -18.40 13.45
C ILE A 5 -14.09 -18.22 13.09
N GLY A 6 -13.29 -19.29 13.23
CA GLY A 6 -11.86 -19.31 12.86
C GLY A 6 -11.60 -19.12 11.36
N ASP A 7 -12.46 -19.65 10.49
CA ASP A 7 -12.32 -19.50 9.04
C ASP A 7 -12.59 -18.05 8.61
N SER A 8 -13.56 -17.39 9.25
CA SER A 8 -13.89 -15.98 9.00
C SER A 8 -12.76 -15.04 9.45
N ILE A 9 -12.19 -15.27 10.65
CA ILE A 9 -11.06 -14.48 11.16
C ILE A 9 -9.82 -14.64 10.27
N PHE A 10 -9.56 -15.85 9.77
CA PHE A 10 -8.42 -16.10 8.88
C PHE A 10 -8.59 -15.40 7.52
N GLU A 11 -9.78 -15.46 6.93
CA GLU A 11 -10.07 -14.73 5.69
C GLU A 11 -9.94 -13.23 5.85
N GLU A 12 -10.43 -12.66 6.96
CA GLU A 12 -10.30 -11.24 7.27
C GLU A 12 -8.83 -10.84 7.43
N ALA A 13 -8.04 -11.62 8.16
CA ALA A 13 -6.60 -11.37 8.34
C ALA A 13 -5.83 -11.45 7.02
N PHE A 14 -6.17 -12.42 6.15
CA PHE A 14 -5.56 -12.54 4.83
C PHE A 14 -5.92 -11.38 3.91
N LYS A 15 -7.20 -10.97 3.89
CA LYS A 15 -7.66 -9.79 3.15
C LYS A 15 -6.97 -8.52 3.62
N GLU A 16 -6.82 -8.35 4.94
CA GLU A 16 -6.15 -7.19 5.52
C GLU A 16 -4.64 -7.19 5.18
N GLY A 17 -3.98 -8.36 5.24
CA GLY A 17 -2.58 -8.52 4.85
C GLY A 17 -2.34 -8.22 3.37
N TYR A 18 -3.20 -8.75 2.49
CA TYR A 18 -3.17 -8.47 1.06
C TYR A 18 -3.37 -6.98 0.77
N LYS A 19 -4.39 -6.36 1.40
CA LYS A 19 -4.68 -4.94 1.26
C LYS A 19 -3.49 -4.06 1.67
N LYS A 20 -2.89 -4.34 2.83
CA LYS A 20 -1.67 -3.65 3.29
C LYS A 20 -0.49 -3.85 2.34
N GLY A 21 -0.36 -5.03 1.75
CA GLY A 21 0.66 -5.32 0.72
C GLY A 21 0.47 -4.48 -0.54
N VAL A 22 -0.76 -4.41 -1.06
CA VAL A 22 -1.11 -3.59 -2.21
C VAL A 22 -0.88 -2.12 -1.92
N GLU A 23 -1.33 -1.61 -0.77
CA GLU A 23 -1.15 -0.21 -0.38
C GLU A 23 0.33 0.19 -0.33
N ARG A 24 1.19 -0.66 0.25
CA ARG A 24 2.64 -0.42 0.28
C ARG A 24 3.26 -0.42 -1.12
N ALA A 25 2.87 -1.36 -1.97
CA ALA A 25 3.35 -1.43 -3.35
C ALA A 25 2.93 -0.19 -4.15
N THR A 26 1.69 0.26 -3.99
CA THR A 26 1.18 1.48 -4.64
C THR A 26 1.95 2.71 -4.18
N VAL A 27 2.16 2.91 -2.87
CA VAL A 27 2.96 4.02 -2.34
C VAL A 27 4.38 4.01 -2.90
N TYR A 28 5.03 2.84 -2.97
CA TYR A 28 6.36 2.70 -3.57
C TYR A 28 6.39 3.10 -5.05
N CYS A 29 5.40 2.66 -5.83
CA CYS A 29 5.28 3.01 -7.24
C CYS A 29 5.04 4.51 -7.43
N ILE A 30 4.16 5.13 -6.62
CA ILE A 30 3.91 6.58 -6.65
C ILE A 30 5.21 7.34 -6.39
N ARG A 31 5.94 7.00 -5.32
CA ARG A 31 7.22 7.64 -5.01
C ARG A 31 8.27 7.44 -6.11
N SER A 32 8.34 6.25 -6.69
CA SER A 32 9.27 5.98 -7.78
C SER A 32 9.00 6.84 -9.01
N LEU A 33 7.73 7.07 -9.34
CA LEU A 33 7.34 7.98 -10.43
C LEU A 33 7.68 9.43 -10.07
N MET A 34 7.42 9.86 -8.84
CA MET A 34 7.78 11.21 -8.38
C MET A 34 9.30 11.44 -8.46
N GLU A 35 10.10 10.52 -7.90
CA GLU A 35 11.55 10.67 -7.80
C GLU A 35 12.29 10.50 -9.14
N LYS A 36 11.84 9.56 -9.99
CA LYS A 36 12.54 9.23 -11.25
C LYS A 36 12.03 10.00 -12.46
N MET A 37 10.77 10.43 -12.43
CA MET A 37 10.10 11.08 -13.56
C MET A 37 9.69 12.52 -13.25
N ASP A 38 10.07 13.06 -12.08
CA ASP A 38 9.77 14.43 -11.62
C ASP A 38 8.27 14.75 -11.65
N MET A 39 7.45 13.75 -11.34
CA MET A 39 6.00 13.88 -11.29
C MET A 39 5.52 14.37 -9.92
N THR A 40 4.41 15.09 -9.90
CA THR A 40 3.63 15.31 -8.68
C THR A 40 2.96 14.02 -8.21
N SER A 41 2.55 13.95 -6.95
CA SER A 41 1.81 12.80 -6.42
C SER A 41 0.49 12.56 -7.18
N ASP A 42 -0.19 13.63 -7.58
CA ASP A 42 -1.46 13.56 -8.34
C ASP A 42 -1.27 13.00 -9.76
N GLU A 43 -0.17 13.37 -10.44
CA GLU A 43 0.22 12.83 -11.74
C GLU A 43 0.62 11.36 -11.64
N ALA A 44 1.45 11.00 -10.66
CA ALA A 44 1.85 9.62 -10.43
C ALA A 44 0.66 8.70 -10.11
N MET A 45 -0.27 9.16 -9.26
CA MET A 45 -1.52 8.44 -8.99
C MET A 45 -2.41 8.32 -10.23
N SER A 46 -2.41 9.33 -11.10
CA SER A 46 -3.16 9.29 -12.36
C SER A 46 -2.57 8.27 -13.33
N VAL A 47 -1.24 8.17 -13.42
CA VAL A 47 -0.55 7.17 -14.26
C VAL A 47 -0.80 5.75 -13.77
N LEU A 48 -0.90 5.56 -12.45
CA LEU A 48 -1.20 4.27 -11.82
C LEU A 48 -2.70 3.95 -11.76
N GLU A 49 -3.55 4.79 -12.36
CA GLU A 49 -5.01 4.62 -12.38
C GLU A 49 -5.63 4.46 -10.98
N VAL A 50 -5.04 5.10 -9.97
CA VAL A 50 -5.62 5.16 -8.62
C VAL A 50 -6.94 5.92 -8.69
N SER A 51 -7.98 5.39 -8.03
CA SER A 51 -9.27 6.07 -7.96
C SER A 51 -9.12 7.44 -7.29
N LYS A 52 -9.76 8.48 -7.84
CA LYS A 52 -9.74 9.83 -7.26
C LYS A 52 -10.23 9.88 -5.82
N ASP A 53 -11.14 8.98 -5.44
CA ASP A 53 -11.64 8.87 -4.07
C ASP A 53 -10.57 8.39 -3.07
N GLU A 54 -9.51 7.75 -3.56
CA GLU A 54 -8.39 7.27 -2.74
C GLU A 54 -7.17 8.21 -2.74
N TYR A 55 -7.23 9.36 -3.43
CA TYR A 55 -6.07 10.27 -3.52
C TYR A 55 -5.63 10.77 -2.15
N GLU A 56 -6.57 11.22 -1.32
CA GLU A 56 -6.24 11.72 0.02
C GLU A 56 -5.62 10.63 0.90
N LYS A 57 -6.15 9.39 0.84
CA LYS A 57 -5.55 8.24 1.51
C LYS A 57 -4.09 8.03 1.10
N TYR A 58 -3.78 8.09 -0.19
CA TYR A 58 -2.41 7.88 -0.65
C TYR A 58 -1.50 9.08 -0.40
N LYS A 59 -2.01 10.32 -0.39
CA LYS A 59 -1.27 11.51 0.07
C LYS A 59 -0.89 11.39 1.54
N ASP A 60 -1.84 11.04 2.39
CA ASP A 60 -1.60 10.81 3.81
C ASP A 60 -0.55 9.72 4.02
N LEU A 61 -0.67 8.60 3.29
CA LEU A 61 0.32 7.52 3.34
C LEU A 61 1.70 7.94 2.84
N LEU A 62 1.79 8.79 1.82
CA LEU A 62 3.06 9.32 1.33
C LEU A 62 3.75 10.20 2.38
N GLU A 63 3.00 11.05 3.06
CA GLU A 63 3.50 11.94 4.12
C GLU A 63 3.92 11.18 5.39
N HIS A 64 3.18 10.14 5.77
CA HIS A 64 3.38 9.40 7.01
C HIS A 64 4.17 8.09 6.85
N SER A 65 4.43 7.65 5.62
CA SER A 65 5.32 6.53 5.36
C SER A 65 6.75 6.94 5.73
N LYS A 66 7.18 6.57 6.95
CA LYS A 66 8.62 6.48 7.22
C LYS A 66 9.21 5.58 6.14
N VAL A 67 10.29 6.04 5.52
CA VAL A 67 11.04 5.30 4.51
C VAL A 67 11.62 4.05 5.17
N GLU A 68 10.81 3.00 5.36
CA GLU A 68 11.33 1.67 5.63
C GLU A 68 11.86 1.17 4.30
N THR A 69 13.17 1.36 4.10
CA THR A 69 13.89 0.81 2.94
C THR A 69 13.61 -0.70 2.84
N TYR A 70 13.67 -1.27 1.63
CA TYR A 70 13.45 -2.71 1.40
C TYR A 70 14.27 -3.60 2.34
N GLU A 71 15.45 -3.14 2.73
CA GLU A 71 16.35 -3.75 3.71
C GLU A 71 15.71 -3.96 5.11
N GLU A 72 14.87 -3.05 5.57
CA GLU A 72 14.24 -3.12 6.90
C GLU A 72 12.99 -4.00 6.91
N LEU A 73 12.28 -4.07 5.79
CA LEU A 73 11.10 -4.93 5.61
C LEU A 73 11.46 -6.42 5.73
N PHE A 74 12.58 -6.86 5.16
CA PHE A 74 13.02 -8.26 5.26
C PHE A 74 13.66 -8.61 6.61
N ARG A 75 14.15 -7.63 7.39
CA ARG A 75 14.65 -7.89 8.75
C ARG A 75 13.56 -8.24 9.74
N ARG A 76 12.32 -7.74 9.56
CA ARG A 76 11.18 -8.06 10.43
C ARG A 76 10.58 -9.45 10.18
N VAL A 77 11.00 -10.14 9.12
CA VAL A 77 10.54 -11.50 8.77
C VAL A 77 11.55 -12.57 9.22
N LYS A 78 12.49 -12.23 10.12
CA LYS A 78 13.36 -13.20 10.81
C LYS A 78 13.10 -13.23 12.31
#